data_AF-A0A0C3E3S6-F1
#
_entry.id   AF-A0A0C3E3S6-F1
#
_cell.length_a   1.000
_cell.length_b   1.000
_cell.length_c   1.000
_cell.angle_alpha   90.00
_cell.angle_beta   90.00
_cell.angle_gamma   90.00
#
_symmetry.space_group_name_H-M   'P 1'
#
loop_
_entity.id
_entity.type
_entity.pdbx_description
1 polymer ?
#
loop_
_entity_poly.entity_id
_entity_poly.type
_entity_poly.pdbx_seq_one_letter_code
_entity_poly.pdbx_strand_id
1 'polypeptide(L)'
;MQAYARLLQPNRHLRTGSIGIHRRPAPQMHRMVFLGKTVSVWAWPSRGGLIVLERVTPVDINFLNLDPVHLRIQRDPDQDAEDRFCQQLLRLGAKWFDSVERFHFVAGVAGDDQRYIDDLVDGLAEPLTTMERQWVCVGISGEGLWVAEYDTSLLFIEDKHNQEPDDSARVLLARTMEERCSILKDLGAKFYENIEQYEGKACLRAWEKKTTGEVGHLKQIPYQPVDT
;
A
#
# COMPACT_ATOMS: atom_id res chain seq x y z
N MET A 1 -34.39 -29.12 41.01
CA MET A 1 -35.45 -28.16 40.61
C MET A 1 -35.48 -27.07 41.66
N GLN A 2 -35.26 -25.77 41.45
CA GLN A 2 -35.00 -24.90 40.31
C GLN A 2 -34.21 -23.72 40.89
N ALA A 3 -32.98 -23.49 40.44
CA ALA A 3 -32.28 -22.23 40.62
C ALA A 3 -32.38 -21.46 39.30
N TYR A 4 -33.59 -20.97 38.99
CA TYR A 4 -33.88 -20.15 37.81
C TYR A 4 -34.91 -19.12 38.21
N ALA A 5 -34.47 -17.92 38.59
CA ALA A 5 -35.21 -16.66 38.42
C ALA A 5 -34.48 -15.52 39.16
N ARG A 6 -33.33 -15.05 38.65
CA ARG A 6 -32.81 -13.71 38.98
C ARG A 6 -31.65 -13.21 38.09
N LEU A 7 -31.61 -13.58 36.81
CA LEU A 7 -30.64 -13.06 35.84
C LEU A 7 -31.30 -12.63 34.53
N LEU A 8 -32.41 -11.89 34.63
CA LEU A 8 -32.98 -11.13 33.52
C LEU A 8 -33.24 -9.70 33.99
N GLN A 9 -32.17 -8.94 34.16
CA GLN A 9 -32.23 -7.50 33.92
C GLN A 9 -31.43 -7.25 32.65
N PRO A 10 -32.01 -6.64 31.61
CA PRO A 10 -31.26 -6.24 30.44
C PRO A 10 -30.30 -5.14 30.87
N ASN A 11 -29.01 -5.47 30.94
CA ASN A 11 -27.96 -4.48 31.06
C ASN A 11 -28.05 -3.59 29.81
N ARG A 12 -28.71 -2.45 29.95
CA ARG A 12 -28.58 -1.32 29.05
C ARG A 12 -27.09 -0.98 28.99
N HIS A 13 -26.62 -0.66 27.79
CA HIS A 13 -25.24 -0.28 27.44
C HIS A 13 -24.31 -1.40 26.95
N LEU A 14 -24.78 -2.24 26.02
CA LEU A 14 -23.93 -2.65 24.92
C LEU A 14 -24.33 -1.82 23.71
N ARG A 15 -23.57 -0.75 23.43
CA ARG A 15 -23.56 -0.15 22.09
C ARG A 15 -22.94 -1.20 21.18
N THR A 16 -23.76 -2.04 20.56
CA THR A 16 -23.41 -2.72 19.33
C THR A 16 -23.15 -1.63 18.30
N GLY A 17 -21.89 -1.19 18.21
CA GLY A 17 -21.43 -0.36 17.11
C GLY A 17 -21.63 -1.17 15.85
N SER A 18 -22.52 -0.70 14.99
CA SER A 18 -22.66 -1.19 13.63
C SER A 18 -21.27 -1.21 12.97
N ILE A 19 -20.82 -2.37 12.50
CA ILE A 19 -19.67 -2.51 11.60
C ILE A 19 -20.12 -1.99 10.24
N GLY A 20 -20.34 -0.68 10.16
CA GLY A 20 -20.52 0.05 8.93
C GLY A 20 -19.14 0.53 8.52
N ILE A 21 -18.55 -0.10 7.50
CA ILE A 21 -17.39 0.46 6.81
C ILE A 21 -17.90 1.66 6.00
N HIS A 22 -18.14 2.78 6.67
CA HIS A 22 -18.23 4.06 5.99
C HIS A 22 -16.79 4.49 5.66
N ARG A 23 -16.26 4.02 4.53
CA ARG A 23 -15.09 4.64 3.89
C ARG A 23 -15.54 6.01 3.40
N ARG A 24 -15.38 7.05 4.22
CA ARG A 24 -15.23 8.40 3.64
C ARG A 24 -14.01 8.30 2.71
N PRO A 25 -14.09 8.78 1.46
CA PRO A 25 -12.90 8.95 0.64
C PRO A 25 -11.89 9.71 1.49
N ALA A 26 -10.63 9.25 1.54
CA ALA A 26 -9.58 10.04 2.14
C ALA A 26 -9.67 11.43 1.50
N PRO A 27 -9.77 12.52 2.28
CA PRO A 27 -9.89 13.83 1.68
C PRO A 27 -8.72 14.00 0.73
N GLN A 28 -8.98 14.58 -0.45
CA GLN A 28 -7.93 14.85 -1.43
C GLN A 28 -6.74 15.44 -0.67
N MET A 29 -5.54 14.88 -0.89
CA MET A 29 -4.24 15.36 -0.36
C MET A 29 -3.75 14.81 0.99
N HIS A 30 -4.43 13.81 1.58
CA HIS A 30 -3.92 13.13 2.78
C HIS A 30 -2.76 12.16 2.46
N ARG A 31 -1.53 12.54 2.81
CA ARG A 31 -0.32 11.71 2.72
C ARG A 31 -0.45 10.44 3.57
N MET A 32 -0.91 10.54 4.81
CA MET A 32 -1.06 9.38 5.69
C MET A 32 -2.53 8.99 5.80
N VAL A 33 -2.85 7.78 5.35
CA VAL A 33 -4.22 7.25 5.30
C VAL A 33 -4.32 6.02 6.18
N PHE A 34 -5.27 6.05 7.12
CA PHE A 34 -5.56 4.93 8.01
C PHE A 34 -6.65 4.04 7.41
N LEU A 35 -6.31 2.78 7.16
CA LEU A 35 -7.22 1.80 6.55
C LEU A 35 -7.39 0.62 7.51
N GLY A 36 -8.44 0.68 8.34
CA GLY A 36 -8.72 -0.36 9.33
C GLY A 36 -7.60 -0.48 10.37
N LYS A 37 -6.77 -1.52 10.23
CA LYS A 37 -5.62 -1.81 11.13
C LYS A 37 -4.27 -1.50 10.51
N THR A 38 -4.24 -0.90 9.32
CA THR A 38 -3.00 -0.58 8.60
C THR A 38 -2.91 0.91 8.29
N VAL A 39 -1.69 1.36 8.04
CA VAL A 39 -1.38 2.72 7.59
C VAL A 39 -0.81 2.62 6.19
N SER A 40 -1.26 3.50 5.30
CA SER A 40 -0.68 3.69 3.98
C SER A 40 -0.14 5.11 3.85
N VAL A 41 0.96 5.25 3.11
CA VAL A 41 1.57 6.54 2.79
C VAL A 41 1.43 6.78 1.29
N TRP A 42 0.84 7.93 0.95
CA TRP A 42 0.47 8.34 -0.40
C TRP A 42 1.31 9.54 -0.82
N ALA A 43 1.63 9.63 -2.10
CA ALA A 43 2.31 10.78 -2.69
C ALA A 43 1.81 11.07 -4.11
N TRP A 44 1.94 12.33 -4.51
CA TRP A 44 1.40 12.85 -5.78
C TRP A 44 2.52 13.35 -6.69
N PRO A 45 2.97 12.52 -7.65
CA PRO A 45 4.03 12.93 -8.57
C PRO A 45 3.53 14.01 -9.53
N SER A 46 4.41 14.92 -9.92
CA SER A 46 4.13 16.00 -10.89
C SER A 46 3.64 15.49 -12.25
N ARG A 47 4.07 14.27 -12.63
CA ARG A 47 3.64 13.54 -13.82
C ARG A 47 2.22 12.98 -13.74
N GLY A 48 1.58 13.04 -12.57
CA GLY A 48 0.25 12.51 -12.33
C GLY A 48 0.21 11.05 -11.88
N GLY A 49 -0.98 10.61 -11.52
CA GLY A 49 -1.21 9.35 -10.84
C GLY A 49 -1.09 9.47 -9.32
N LEU A 50 -0.94 8.32 -8.68
CA LEU A 50 -0.83 8.18 -7.23
C LEU A 50 0.22 7.13 -6.89
N ILE A 51 1.20 7.48 -6.06
CA ILE A 51 2.16 6.53 -5.51
C ILE A 51 1.70 6.13 -4.11
N VAL A 52 1.55 4.83 -3.87
CA VAL A 52 1.05 4.29 -2.60
C VAL A 52 2.01 3.24 -2.05
N LEU A 53 2.49 3.46 -0.83
CA LEU A 53 3.09 2.44 0.01
C LEU A 53 2.04 1.97 1.03
N GLU A 54 1.60 0.72 0.90
CA GLU A 54 0.62 0.12 1.81
C GLU A 54 1.30 -0.58 2.98
N ARG A 55 0.57 -0.73 4.10
CA ARG A 55 1.03 -1.50 5.29
C ARG A 55 2.37 -1.03 5.85
N VAL A 56 2.52 0.29 5.94
CA VAL A 56 3.71 0.99 6.41
C VAL A 56 4.07 0.52 7.83
N THR A 57 5.35 0.22 8.04
CA THR A 57 5.94 -0.21 9.31
C THR A 57 6.80 0.89 9.93
N PRO A 58 7.22 0.76 11.20
CA PRO A 58 8.16 1.71 11.81
C PRO A 58 9.48 1.89 11.03
N VAL A 59 9.96 0.83 10.35
CA VAL A 59 11.16 0.90 9.51
C VAL A 59 10.95 1.84 8.31
N ASP A 60 9.76 1.82 7.70
CA ASP A 60 9.42 2.71 6.58
C ASP A 60 9.31 4.17 7.05
N ILE A 61 8.66 4.39 8.19
CA ILE A 61 8.53 5.71 8.82
C ILE A 61 9.91 6.31 9.10
N ASN A 62 10.83 5.53 9.66
CA ASN A 62 12.20 5.95 9.92
C ASN A 62 12.95 6.26 8.61
N PHE A 63 12.82 5.41 7.59
CA PHE A 63 13.46 5.62 6.29
C PHE A 63 12.97 6.90 5.60
N LEU A 64 11.66 7.19 5.70
CA LEU A 64 11.04 8.38 5.13
C LEU A 64 11.23 9.64 5.99
N ASN A 65 11.92 9.53 7.13
CA ASN A 65 12.10 10.60 8.11
C ASN A 65 10.76 11.24 8.54
N LEU A 66 9.74 10.40 8.75
CA LEU A 66 8.44 10.79 9.25
C LEU A 66 8.38 10.62 10.78
N ASP A 67 7.67 11.50 11.47
CA ASP A 67 7.46 11.39 12.92
C ASP A 67 6.23 10.49 13.17
N PRO A 68 6.39 9.31 13.84
CA PRO A 68 5.28 8.41 14.14
C PRO A 68 4.28 8.96 15.18
N VAL A 69 4.67 9.98 15.96
CA VAL A 69 3.85 10.63 16.99
C VAL A 69 3.13 11.85 16.39
N HIS A 70 3.86 12.68 15.64
CA HIS A 70 3.32 13.88 14.98
C HIS A 70 3.23 13.69 13.47
N LEU A 71 2.23 12.92 13.05
CA LEU A 71 2.07 12.54 11.66
C LEU A 71 1.84 13.77 10.77
N ARG A 72 2.67 13.90 9.73
CA ARG A 72 2.42 14.86 8.65
C ARG A 72 1.32 14.31 7.74
N ILE A 73 0.08 14.64 8.08
CA ILE A 73 -1.12 14.12 7.38
C ILE A 73 -1.23 14.67 5.96
N GLN A 74 -0.72 15.88 5.68
CA GLN A 74 -0.87 16.54 4.38
C GLN A 74 0.33 16.31 3.44
N ARG A 75 0.07 16.32 2.13
CA ARG A 75 1.14 16.34 1.11
C ARG A 75 1.96 17.64 1.16
N ASP A 76 3.13 17.65 0.52
CA ASP A 76 3.97 18.84 0.47
C ASP A 76 3.38 19.86 -0.51
N PRO A 77 3.23 21.16 -0.14
CA PRO A 77 2.85 22.19 -1.11
C PRO A 77 3.94 22.45 -2.16
N ASP A 78 5.21 22.16 -1.88
CA ASP A 78 6.29 22.22 -2.86
C ASP A 78 6.31 20.94 -3.70
N GLN A 79 5.99 21.07 -5.00
CA GLN A 79 5.94 19.94 -5.93
C GLN A 79 7.30 19.27 -6.10
N ASP A 80 8.42 20.01 -6.03
CA ASP A 80 9.74 19.41 -6.15
C ASP A 80 10.09 18.59 -4.90
N ALA A 81 9.66 19.04 -3.72
CA ALA A 81 9.77 18.28 -2.48
C ALA A 81 8.88 17.02 -2.50
N GLU A 82 7.66 17.14 -3.02
CA GLU A 82 6.74 16.01 -3.19
C GLU A 82 7.29 14.98 -4.18
N ASP A 83 7.90 15.42 -5.29
CA ASP A 83 8.54 14.53 -6.27
C ASP A 83 9.75 13.79 -5.71
N ARG A 84 10.55 14.44 -4.83
CA ARG A 84 11.62 13.76 -4.08
C ARG A 84 11.05 12.71 -3.14
N PHE A 85 9.95 13.02 -2.46
CA PHE A 85 9.28 12.06 -1.58
C PHE A 85 8.67 10.87 -2.36
N CYS A 86 8.08 11.13 -3.53
CA CYS A 86 7.62 10.09 -4.45
C CYS A 86 8.73 9.10 -4.77
N GLN A 87 9.92 9.58 -5.10
CA GLN A 87 11.09 8.73 -5.38
C GLN A 87 11.50 7.89 -4.16
N GLN A 88 11.44 8.45 -2.95
CA GLN A 88 11.73 7.70 -1.73
C GLN A 88 10.71 6.58 -1.48
N LEU A 89 9.42 6.82 -1.71
CA LEU A 89 8.40 5.77 -1.61
C LEU A 89 8.64 4.64 -2.61
N LEU A 90 8.98 4.97 -3.86
CA LEU A 90 9.27 3.95 -4.89
C LEU A 90 10.45 3.05 -4.46
N ARG A 91 11.46 3.60 -3.79
CA ARG A 91 12.59 2.82 -3.24
C ARG A 91 12.16 1.83 -2.16
N LEU A 92 11.03 2.05 -1.48
CA LEU A 92 10.47 1.13 -0.49
C LEU A 92 9.50 0.10 -1.10
N GLY A 93 9.35 0.08 -2.43
CA GLY A 93 8.42 -0.82 -3.12
C GLY A 93 7.00 -0.29 -3.27
N ALA A 94 6.80 1.03 -3.12
CA ALA A 94 5.50 1.64 -3.39
C ALA A 94 5.08 1.42 -4.86
N LYS A 95 3.77 1.32 -5.08
CA LYS A 95 3.15 1.15 -6.39
C LYS A 95 2.73 2.49 -6.98
N TRP A 96 2.84 2.65 -8.30
CA TRP A 96 2.44 3.87 -9.00
C TRP A 96 1.21 3.64 -9.88
N PHE A 97 0.05 3.99 -9.34
CA PHE A 97 -1.25 3.88 -10.00
C PHE A 97 -1.52 5.08 -10.91
N ASP A 98 -2.25 4.84 -11.99
CA ASP A 98 -2.58 5.89 -12.96
C ASP A 98 -3.55 6.94 -12.39
N SER A 99 -4.32 6.58 -11.37
CA SER A 99 -5.25 7.47 -10.69
C SER A 99 -5.65 6.95 -9.31
N VAL A 100 -6.26 7.83 -8.50
CA VAL A 100 -6.87 7.45 -7.21
C VAL A 100 -8.00 6.44 -7.40
N GLU A 101 -8.80 6.58 -8.46
CA GLU A 101 -9.89 5.64 -8.75
C GLU A 101 -9.34 4.25 -9.08
N ARG A 102 -8.26 4.17 -9.85
CA ARG A 102 -7.62 2.89 -10.17
C ARG A 102 -7.03 2.23 -8.93
N PHE A 103 -6.35 2.99 -8.07
CA PHE A 103 -5.90 2.48 -6.77
C PHE A 103 -7.05 1.90 -5.96
N HIS A 104 -8.17 2.63 -5.83
CA HIS A 104 -9.32 2.14 -5.07
C HIS A 104 -9.95 0.88 -5.66
N PHE A 105 -10.02 0.77 -6.98
CA PHE A 105 -10.45 -0.45 -7.66
C PHE A 105 -9.54 -1.63 -7.29
N VAL A 106 -8.22 -1.49 -7.48
CA VAL A 106 -7.24 -2.55 -7.18
C VAL A 106 -7.28 -2.94 -5.70
N ALA A 107 -7.31 -1.96 -4.79
CA ALA A 107 -7.38 -2.20 -3.35
C ALA A 107 -8.72 -2.81 -2.92
N GLY A 108 -9.81 -2.53 -3.64
CA GLY A 108 -11.11 -3.17 -3.45
C GLY A 108 -11.07 -4.64 -3.83
N VAL A 109 -10.53 -4.94 -5.01
CA VAL A 109 -10.32 -6.31 -5.50
C VAL A 109 -9.44 -7.11 -4.54
N ALA A 110 -8.29 -6.57 -4.14
CA ALA A 110 -7.38 -7.24 -3.19
C ALA A 110 -7.94 -7.34 -1.76
N GLY A 111 -8.96 -6.55 -1.44
CA GLY A 111 -9.67 -6.56 -0.16
C GLY A 111 -10.95 -7.40 -0.16
N ASP A 112 -11.14 -8.24 -1.18
CA ASP A 112 -12.32 -9.10 -1.38
C ASP A 112 -13.66 -8.32 -1.40
N ASP A 113 -13.65 -7.09 -1.90
CA ASP A 113 -14.88 -6.33 -2.10
C ASP A 113 -15.63 -6.85 -3.33
N GLN A 114 -16.73 -7.54 -3.07
CA GLN A 114 -17.53 -8.25 -4.07
C GLN A 114 -17.88 -7.36 -5.27
N ARG A 115 -18.18 -6.07 -5.05
CA ARG A 115 -18.56 -5.19 -6.15
C ARG A 115 -17.43 -5.03 -7.16
N TYR A 116 -16.20 -4.81 -6.68
CA TYR A 116 -15.06 -4.63 -7.57
C TYR A 116 -14.60 -5.96 -8.20
N ILE A 117 -14.81 -7.07 -7.50
CA ILE A 117 -14.58 -8.41 -8.06
C ILE A 117 -15.58 -8.69 -9.19
N ASP A 118 -16.87 -8.40 -9.00
CA ASP A 118 -17.90 -8.58 -10.03
C ASP A 118 -17.58 -7.71 -11.26
N ASP A 119 -17.25 -6.42 -11.05
CA ASP A 119 -16.84 -5.53 -12.15
C ASP A 119 -15.65 -6.09 -12.95
N LEU A 120 -14.69 -6.75 -12.27
CA LEU A 120 -13.54 -7.39 -12.92
C LEU A 120 -13.92 -8.67 -13.67
N VAL A 121 -14.71 -9.55 -13.05
CA VAL A 121 -15.11 -10.85 -13.61
C VAL A 121 -16.06 -10.67 -14.80
N ASP A 122 -16.97 -9.71 -14.71
CA ASP A 122 -17.93 -9.38 -15.77
C ASP A 122 -17.30 -8.58 -16.91
N GLY A 123 -16.00 -8.23 -16.81
CA GLY A 123 -15.28 -7.46 -17.83
C GLY A 123 -15.73 -6.00 -17.94
N LEU A 124 -16.33 -5.46 -16.88
CA LEU A 124 -16.74 -4.05 -16.79
C LEU A 124 -15.58 -3.14 -16.39
N ALA A 125 -14.49 -3.71 -15.87
CA ALA A 125 -13.26 -3.02 -15.54
C ALA A 125 -12.04 -3.66 -16.21
N GLU A 126 -11.03 -2.83 -16.49
CA GLU A 126 -9.75 -3.28 -17.04
C GLU A 126 -9.05 -4.26 -16.07
N PRO A 127 -8.42 -5.34 -16.59
CA PRO A 127 -7.75 -6.33 -15.77
C PRO A 127 -6.61 -5.72 -14.97
N LEU A 128 -6.28 -6.30 -13.81
CA LEU A 128 -5.15 -5.84 -13.00
C LEU A 128 -3.84 -6.08 -13.75
N THR A 129 -2.95 -5.09 -13.75
CA THR A 129 -1.62 -5.23 -14.34
C THR A 129 -0.71 -6.07 -13.46
N THR A 130 0.45 -6.47 -13.97
CA THR A 130 1.42 -7.21 -13.15
C THR A 130 1.91 -6.38 -11.96
N MET A 131 2.24 -5.10 -12.19
CA MET A 131 2.65 -4.18 -11.12
C MET A 131 1.59 -4.06 -10.02
N GLU A 132 0.31 -3.96 -10.40
CA GLU A 132 -0.80 -3.80 -9.45
C GLU A 132 -0.98 -5.03 -8.56
N ARG A 133 -0.72 -6.23 -9.09
CA ARG A 133 -0.90 -7.51 -8.38
C ARG A 133 0.27 -7.90 -7.49
N GLN A 134 1.45 -7.31 -7.65
CA GLN A 134 2.61 -7.75 -6.89
C GLN A 134 2.55 -7.32 -5.43
N TRP A 135 2.84 -8.23 -4.51
CA TRP A 135 3.37 -7.90 -3.20
C TRP A 135 4.85 -7.54 -3.36
N VAL A 136 5.23 -6.36 -2.88
CA VAL A 136 6.59 -5.84 -3.00
C VAL A 136 7.07 -5.38 -1.64
N CYS A 137 8.23 -5.88 -1.21
CA CYS A 137 8.90 -5.39 -0.01
C CYS A 137 10.39 -5.21 -0.28
N VAL A 138 10.93 -4.06 0.14
CA VAL A 138 12.33 -3.69 -0.09
C VAL A 138 13.06 -3.47 1.24
N GLY A 139 14.23 -4.10 1.35
CA GLY A 139 15.22 -3.84 2.38
C GLY A 139 16.42 -3.14 1.76
N ILE A 140 16.92 -2.08 2.39
CA ILE A 140 18.04 -1.29 1.88
C ILE A 140 19.18 -1.35 2.91
N SER A 141 20.35 -1.80 2.47
CA SER A 141 21.56 -1.88 3.29
C SER A 141 22.68 -1.04 2.68
N GLY A 142 23.78 -0.86 3.41
CA GLY A 142 24.98 -0.22 2.84
C GLY A 142 25.60 -1.00 1.67
N GLU A 143 25.25 -2.27 1.50
CA GLU A 143 25.79 -3.16 0.45
C GLU A 143 24.91 -3.21 -0.81
N GLY A 144 23.65 -2.77 -0.72
CA GLY A 144 22.68 -2.89 -1.80
C GLY A 144 21.25 -3.06 -1.29
N LEU A 145 20.36 -3.58 -2.14
CA LEU A 145 18.94 -3.78 -1.85
C LEU A 145 18.50 -5.23 -1.98
N TRP A 146 17.65 -5.66 -1.06
CA TRP A 146 16.91 -6.91 -1.12
C TRP A 146 15.49 -6.61 -1.56
N VAL A 147 15.06 -7.18 -2.68
CA VAL A 147 13.74 -6.96 -3.26
C VAL A 147 12.98 -8.27 -3.30
N ALA A 148 11.88 -8.32 -2.55
CA ALA A 148 10.93 -9.40 -2.62
C ALA A 148 9.76 -8.97 -3.50
N GLU A 149 9.50 -9.74 -4.55
CA GLU A 149 8.41 -9.54 -5.50
C GLU A 149 7.67 -10.85 -5.68
N TYR A 150 6.44 -10.89 -5.16
CA TYR A 150 5.56 -12.04 -5.26
C TYR A 150 4.22 -11.62 -5.82
N ASP A 151 3.48 -12.54 -6.42
CA ASP A 151 2.10 -12.28 -6.81
C ASP A 151 1.22 -12.35 -5.56
N THR A 152 0.42 -11.29 -5.34
CA THR A 152 -0.64 -11.31 -4.34
C THR A 152 -1.60 -12.44 -4.69
N SER A 153 -1.91 -13.29 -3.72
CA SER A 153 -2.91 -14.35 -3.90
C SER A 153 -4.29 -13.74 -4.08
N LEU A 154 -4.75 -13.64 -5.34
CA LEU A 154 -6.09 -13.18 -5.69
C LEU A 154 -6.96 -14.41 -6.00
N LEU A 155 -8.15 -14.48 -5.40
CA LEU A 155 -9.02 -15.67 -5.44
C LEU A 155 -9.38 -16.17 -6.86
N PHE A 156 -9.34 -15.28 -7.86
CA PHE A 156 -9.73 -15.53 -9.25
C PHE A 156 -8.54 -15.61 -10.22
N ILE A 157 -7.29 -15.58 -9.74
CA ILE A 157 -6.09 -15.77 -10.58
C ILE A 157 -5.53 -17.17 -10.34
N GLU A 158 -5.58 -18.02 -11.37
CA GLU A 158 -5.13 -19.41 -11.31
C GLU A 158 -3.61 -19.58 -11.40
N ASP A 159 -2.89 -18.56 -11.91
CA ASP A 159 -1.44 -18.59 -12.03
C ASP A 159 -0.77 -18.36 -10.66
N LYS A 160 -0.27 -19.45 -10.07
CA LYS A 160 0.31 -19.51 -8.73
C LYS A 160 1.83 -19.65 -8.75
N HIS A 161 2.51 -19.35 -9.85
CA HIS A 161 3.92 -19.71 -10.00
C HIS A 161 4.90 -18.86 -9.17
N ASN A 162 4.45 -17.80 -8.49
CA ASN A 162 5.28 -16.97 -7.62
C ASN A 162 4.50 -16.33 -6.44
N GLN A 163 3.74 -17.14 -5.68
CA GLN A 163 2.91 -16.61 -4.59
C GLN A 163 3.72 -16.05 -3.43
N GLU A 164 3.14 -15.05 -2.75
CA GLU A 164 3.66 -14.51 -1.50
C GLU A 164 3.86 -15.63 -0.46
N PRO A 165 5.04 -15.73 0.19
CA PRO A 165 5.26 -16.71 1.24
C PRO A 165 4.29 -16.55 2.42
N ASP A 166 3.81 -17.67 2.98
CA ASP A 166 2.83 -17.67 4.09
C ASP A 166 3.31 -16.88 5.34
N ASP A 167 4.62 -16.81 5.56
CA ASP A 167 5.24 -16.10 6.68
C ASP A 167 5.77 -14.71 6.32
N SER A 168 5.36 -14.14 5.18
CA SER A 168 5.75 -12.79 4.72
C SER A 168 5.50 -11.72 5.78
N ALA A 169 4.47 -11.89 6.62
CA ALA A 169 4.12 -10.99 7.72
C ALA A 169 5.26 -10.82 8.75
N ARG A 170 6.28 -11.70 8.76
CA ARG A 170 7.51 -11.52 9.54
C ARG A 170 8.18 -10.18 9.27
N VAL A 171 8.07 -9.61 8.07
CA VAL A 171 8.65 -8.29 7.75
C VAL A 171 8.13 -7.17 8.66
N LEU A 172 6.91 -7.33 9.20
CA LEU A 172 6.30 -6.37 10.14
C LEU A 172 6.99 -6.36 11.51
N LEU A 173 7.76 -7.40 11.83
CA LEU A 173 8.50 -7.53 13.09
C LEU A 173 9.85 -6.82 13.06
N ALA A 174 10.34 -6.43 11.87
CA ALA A 174 11.59 -5.70 11.74
C ALA A 174 11.49 -4.33 12.41
N ARG A 175 12.51 -3.98 13.20
CA ARG A 175 12.66 -2.68 13.85
C ARG A 175 13.73 -1.83 13.17
N THR A 176 14.66 -2.47 12.46
CA THR A 176 15.69 -1.80 11.65
C THR A 176 15.65 -2.28 10.20
N MET A 177 16.28 -1.53 9.31
CA MET A 177 16.37 -1.91 7.91
C MET A 177 17.25 -3.15 7.70
N GLU A 178 18.26 -3.35 8.55
CA GLU A 178 19.12 -4.54 8.55
C GLU A 178 18.35 -5.79 8.97
N GLU A 179 17.52 -5.70 10.02
CA GLU A 179 16.61 -6.78 10.40
C GLU A 179 15.65 -7.13 9.25
N ARG A 180 15.10 -6.12 8.56
CA ARG A 180 14.26 -6.33 7.37
C ARG A 180 15.02 -7.02 6.23
N CYS A 181 16.24 -6.57 5.90
CA CYS A 181 17.08 -7.21 4.89
C CYS A 181 17.32 -8.69 5.21
N SER A 182 17.59 -9.03 6.47
CA SER A 182 17.76 -10.42 6.90
C SER A 182 16.50 -11.24 6.70
N ILE A 183 15.33 -10.70 7.07
CA ILE A 183 14.04 -11.39 6.88
C ILE A 183 13.75 -11.58 5.39
N LEU A 184 13.96 -10.56 4.56
CA LEU A 184 13.72 -10.65 3.12
C LEU A 184 14.63 -11.68 2.45
N LYS A 185 15.90 -11.74 2.86
CA LYS A 185 16.82 -12.79 2.41
C LYS A 185 16.28 -14.19 2.73
N ASP A 186 15.79 -14.41 3.95
CA ASP A 186 15.18 -15.69 4.34
C ASP A 186 13.92 -16.03 3.55
N LEU A 187 13.13 -15.02 3.18
CA LEU A 187 11.92 -15.17 2.36
C LEU A 187 12.23 -15.47 0.88
N GLY A 188 13.50 -15.39 0.45
CA GLY A 188 13.91 -15.63 -0.93
C GLY A 188 13.94 -14.38 -1.80
N ALA A 189 14.01 -13.19 -1.20
CA ALA A 189 14.20 -11.94 -1.91
C ALA A 189 15.48 -11.96 -2.77
N LYS A 190 15.45 -11.26 -3.90
CA LYS A 190 16.61 -11.11 -4.77
C LYS A 190 17.46 -9.92 -4.32
N PHE A 191 18.77 -10.14 -4.26
CA PHE A 191 19.74 -9.09 -3.99
C PHE A 191 20.16 -8.37 -5.27
N TYR A 192 20.34 -7.05 -5.15
CA TYR A 192 20.90 -6.17 -6.17
C TYR A 192 21.93 -5.26 -5.49
N GLU A 193 23.10 -5.04 -6.11
CA GLU A 193 24.15 -4.20 -5.52
C GLU A 193 23.74 -2.71 -5.51
N ASN A 194 22.94 -2.31 -6.48
CA ASN A 194 22.41 -0.96 -6.61
C ASN A 194 21.09 -0.97 -7.38
N ILE A 195 20.40 0.16 -7.35
CA ILE A 195 19.08 0.26 -7.97
C ILE A 195 19.14 0.18 -9.50
N GLU A 196 20.27 0.53 -10.11
CA GLU A 196 20.46 0.51 -11.56
C GLU A 196 20.45 -0.92 -12.12
N GLN A 197 20.85 -1.91 -11.32
CA GLN A 197 20.77 -3.34 -11.64
C GLN A 197 19.34 -3.91 -11.50
N TYR A 198 18.40 -3.15 -10.95
CA TYR A 198 17.04 -3.64 -10.77
C TYR A 198 16.32 -3.81 -12.12
N GLU A 199 15.88 -5.05 -12.36
CA GLU A 199 15.18 -5.53 -13.56
C GLU A 199 13.84 -6.21 -13.24
N GLY A 200 13.31 -6.01 -12.02
CA GLY A 200 12.02 -6.53 -11.60
C GLY A 200 10.83 -5.78 -12.21
N LYS A 201 9.62 -6.17 -11.83
CA LYS A 201 8.35 -5.64 -12.37
C LYS A 201 7.72 -4.58 -11.45
N ALA A 202 8.15 -4.48 -10.20
CA ALA A 202 7.75 -3.40 -9.29
C ALA A 202 8.29 -2.02 -9.71
N CYS A 203 7.73 -0.96 -9.11
CA CYS A 203 7.94 0.42 -9.54
C CYS A 203 9.25 1.08 -9.06
N LEU A 204 10.26 0.35 -8.56
CA LEU A 204 11.45 0.95 -7.94
C LEU A 204 12.19 1.93 -8.88
N ARG A 205 12.18 1.64 -10.18
CA ARG A 205 12.75 2.49 -11.24
C ARG A 205 11.71 3.22 -12.10
N ALA A 206 10.44 3.19 -11.69
CA ALA A 206 9.37 3.81 -12.47
C ALA A 206 9.59 5.31 -12.66
N TRP A 207 10.29 5.98 -11.72
CA TRP A 207 10.62 7.40 -11.88
C TRP A 207 11.41 7.70 -13.16
N GLU A 208 12.31 6.82 -13.60
CA GLU A 208 13.13 7.02 -14.79
C GLU A 208 12.35 6.78 -16.09
N LYS A 209 11.36 5.88 -16.06
CA LYS A 209 10.78 5.28 -17.26
C LYS A 209 9.29 5.56 -17.47
N LYS A 210 8.52 5.73 -16.40
CA LYS A 210 7.05 5.87 -16.47
C LYS A 210 6.68 7.31 -16.84
N THR A 211 6.27 7.49 -18.09
CA THR A 211 5.74 8.76 -18.61
C THR A 211 4.25 8.67 -18.96
N THR A 212 3.70 7.46 -19.02
CA THR A 212 2.29 7.17 -19.27
C THR A 212 1.75 6.19 -18.22
N GLY A 213 0.43 6.07 -18.13
CA GLY A 213 -0.17 5.04 -17.29
C GLY A 213 -0.10 3.64 -17.92
N GLU A 214 -0.32 2.61 -17.11
CA GLU A 214 -0.35 1.22 -17.59
C GLU A 214 -1.74 0.81 -18.13
N VAL A 215 -2.80 1.44 -17.63
CA VAL A 215 -4.20 1.18 -17.98
C VAL A 215 -4.84 2.42 -18.59
N GLY A 216 -4.56 3.60 -18.05
CA GLY A 216 -5.11 4.87 -18.52
C GLY A 216 -4.07 5.99 -18.54
N HIS A 217 -4.53 7.24 -18.65
CA HIS A 217 -3.63 8.38 -18.49
C HIS A 217 -3.31 8.63 -17.01
N LEU A 218 -2.08 9.09 -16.73
CA LEU A 218 -1.70 9.58 -15.42
C LEU A 218 -2.52 10.83 -15.09
N LYS A 219 -3.47 10.71 -14.16
CA LYS A 219 -4.33 11.84 -13.77
C LYS A 219 -3.58 12.78 -12.84
N GLN A 220 -3.42 14.04 -13.23
CA GLN A 220 -2.86 15.06 -12.34
C GLN A 220 -3.87 15.47 -11.26
N ILE A 221 -3.36 15.65 -10.04
CA ILE A 221 -4.14 16.11 -8.89
C ILE A 221 -3.46 17.37 -8.36
N PRO A 222 -3.92 18.57 -8.75
CA PRO A 222 -3.23 19.83 -8.44
C PRO A 222 -3.27 20.15 -6.94
N TYR A 223 -2.21 20.80 -6.45
CA TYR A 223 -2.15 21.66 -5.26
C TYR A 223 -3.52 22.19 -4.77
N GLN A 224 -4.11 21.77 -3.65
CA GLN A 224 -5.25 22.51 -3.06
C GLN A 224 -4.93 22.81 -1.58
N PRO A 225 -4.95 24.06 -1.13
CA PRO A 225 -4.86 24.32 0.29
C PRO A 225 -6.07 23.71 0.99
N VAL A 226 -5.87 23.03 2.11
CA VAL A 226 -6.98 22.66 2.98
C VAL A 226 -7.36 23.93 3.74
N ASP A 227 -8.53 24.50 3.45
CA ASP A 227 -9.09 25.59 4.25
C ASP A 227 -9.28 25.06 5.69
N THR A 228 -8.54 25.64 6.63
CA THR A 228 -8.57 25.32 8.06
C THR A 228 -9.79 25.92 8.76
#